data_AF-A0A7C0X9Y2-F1
#
_entry.id   AF-A0A7C0X9Y2-F1
#
_cell.length_a   1.000
_cell.length_b   1.000
_cell.length_c   1.000
_cell.angle_alpha   90.00
_cell.angle_beta   90.00
_cell.angle_gamma   90.00
#
_symmetry.space_group_name_H-M   'P 1'
#
loop_
_entity.id
_entity.type
_entity.pdbx_description
1 polymer ?
#
loop_
_entity_poly.entity_id
_entity_poly.type
_entity_poly.pdbx_seq_one_letter_code
_entity_poly.pdbx_strand_id
1 'polypeptide(L)'
;MAAVFLLEALLFQHGGILALGVNLLNMGFVGAFGGYFLYRAGGSTPLSAGLAALLTVEISSVLCALELSISGVVSLGTTLPAMALAHLISGTIEGIVTFSLLSFLIRGAPEILKGEKI
;
A
#
# COMPACT_ATOMS: atom_id res chain seq x y z
N MET A 1 6.99 -0.10 8.97
CA MET A 1 7.28 -0.15 7.52
C MET A 1 8.77 -0.16 7.22
N ALA A 2 9.57 0.85 7.60
CA ALA A 2 11.02 0.88 7.27
C ALA A 2 11.81 -0.41 7.54
N ALA A 3 11.61 -1.06 8.69
CA ALA A 3 12.27 -2.33 8.99
C ALA A 3 11.90 -3.46 8.01
N VAL A 4 10.64 -3.53 7.57
CA VAL A 4 10.16 -4.55 6.61
C VAL A 4 10.87 -4.36 5.27
N PHE A 5 10.90 -3.14 4.75
CA PHE A 5 11.51 -2.82 3.45
C PHE A 5 13.02 -3.05 3.45
N LEU A 6 13.69 -2.78 4.58
CA LEU A 6 15.10 -3.09 4.75
C LEU A 6 15.35 -4.60 4.70
N LEU A 7 14.51 -5.40 5.37
CA LEU A 7 14.60 -6.85 5.34
C LEU A 7 14.29 -7.41 3.94
N GLU A 8 13.31 -6.85 3.23
CA GLU A 8 13.00 -7.18 1.83
C GLU A 8 14.21 -6.96 0.90
N ALA A 9 14.88 -5.81 1.05
CA ALA A 9 16.06 -5.50 0.26
C ALA A 9 17.26 -6.40 0.58
N LEU A 10 17.45 -6.76 1.86
CA LEU A 10 18.62 -7.54 2.30
C LEU A 10 18.44 -9.06 2.13
N LEU A 11 17.28 -9.60 2.48
CA LEU A 11 17.05 -11.04 2.55
C LEU A 11 16.45 -11.60 1.26
N PHE A 12 15.58 -10.83 0.60
CA PHE A 12 14.82 -11.28 -0.56
C PHE A 12 15.32 -10.64 -1.86
N GLN A 13 16.34 -9.77 -1.78
CA GLN A 13 16.84 -8.95 -2.89
C GLN A 13 15.70 -8.23 -3.64
N HIS A 14 14.62 -7.91 -2.92
CA HIS A 14 13.45 -7.25 -3.47
C HIS A 14 13.49 -5.76 -3.14
N GLY A 15 13.27 -4.90 -4.13
CA GLY A 15 13.25 -3.45 -3.93
C GLY A 15 14.63 -2.76 -3.88
N GLY A 16 15.72 -3.47 -3.59
CA GLY A 16 17.10 -2.96 -3.69
C GLY A 16 17.46 -1.86 -2.68
N ILE A 17 18.69 -1.90 -2.16
CA ILE A 17 19.14 -0.94 -1.12
C ILE A 17 19.18 0.50 -1.64
N LEU A 18 19.59 0.69 -2.90
CA LEU A 18 19.67 2.03 -3.51
C LEU A 18 18.31 2.65 -3.79
N ALA A 19 17.27 1.84 -3.99
CA ALA A 19 15.90 2.32 -4.20
C ALA A 19 15.06 2.32 -2.91
N LEU A 20 15.66 1.96 -1.75
CA LEU A 20 14.97 1.88 -0.46
C LEU A 20 14.23 3.18 -0.11
N GLY A 21 14.83 4.34 -0.40
CA GLY A 21 14.22 5.64 -0.12
C GLY A 21 12.91 5.85 -0.90
N VAL A 22 12.92 5.59 -2.20
CA VAL A 22 11.74 5.76 -3.08
C VAL A 22 10.68 4.71 -2.77
N ASN A 23 11.08 3.47 -2.46
CA ASN A 23 10.15 2.44 -2.01
C ASN A 23 9.46 2.82 -0.68
N LEU A 24 10.21 3.39 0.26
CA LEU A 24 9.66 3.89 1.52
C LEU A 24 8.69 5.06 1.30
N LEU A 25 8.97 5.93 0.33
CA LEU A 25 8.07 7.02 -0.02
C LEU A 25 6.76 6.49 -0.62
N ASN A 26 6.85 5.62 -1.63
CA ASN A 26 5.69 5.09 -2.34
C ASN A 26 4.81 4.19 -1.49
N MET A 27 5.38 3.19 -0.82
CA MET A 27 4.57 2.17 -0.15
C MET A 27 4.60 2.33 1.37
N GLY A 28 5.64 2.94 1.94
CA GLY A 28 5.69 3.25 3.37
C GLY A 28 4.86 4.49 3.73
N PHE A 29 5.18 5.62 3.10
CA PHE A 29 4.56 6.90 3.42
C PHE A 29 3.20 7.06 2.74
N VAL A 30 3.13 6.97 1.40
CA VAL A 30 1.85 7.11 0.70
C VAL A 30 0.91 5.96 1.08
N GLY A 31 1.42 4.74 1.19
CA GLY A 31 0.70 3.58 1.74
C GLY A 31 0.04 3.85 3.10
N ALA A 32 0.81 4.24 4.11
CA ALA A 32 0.29 4.40 5.46
C ALA A 32 -0.56 5.68 5.61
N PHE A 33 -0.02 6.84 5.24
CA PHE A 33 -0.70 8.11 5.46
C PHE A 33 -1.83 8.33 4.45
N GLY A 34 -1.59 8.07 3.17
CA GLY A 34 -2.61 8.16 2.13
C GLY A 34 -3.78 7.21 2.42
N GLY A 35 -3.48 5.95 2.76
CA GLY A 35 -4.48 4.97 3.18
C GLY A 35 -5.28 5.42 4.39
N TYR A 36 -4.63 5.99 5.41
CA TYR A 36 -5.32 6.51 6.59
C TYR A 36 -6.28 7.65 6.26
N PHE A 37 -5.84 8.63 5.46
CA PHE A 37 -6.69 9.76 5.07
C PHE A 37 -7.87 9.31 4.21
N LEU A 38 -7.66 8.39 3.26
CA LEU A 38 -8.73 7.81 2.44
C LEU A 38 -9.72 7.00 3.30
N TYR A 39 -9.22 6.21 4.25
CA TYR A 39 -10.05 5.45 5.19
C TYR A 39 -10.96 6.36 6.02
N ARG A 40 -10.40 7.46 6.54
CA ARG A 40 -11.14 8.48 7.31
C ARG A 40 -12.16 9.20 6.45
N ALA A 41 -11.76 9.64 5.25
CA ALA A 41 -12.64 10.32 4.29
C ALA A 41 -13.83 9.44 3.85
N GLY A 42 -13.62 8.13 3.73
CA GLY A 42 -14.66 7.17 3.39
C GLY A 42 -15.58 6.75 4.55
N GLY A 43 -15.53 7.44 5.70
CA GLY A 43 -16.47 7.18 6.81
C GLY A 43 -16.01 6.10 7.78
N SER A 44 -14.74 5.67 7.72
CA SER A 44 -14.11 4.84 8.76
C SER A 44 -14.71 3.45 8.96
N THR A 45 -15.28 2.87 7.92
CA THR A 45 -15.89 1.53 7.92
C THR A 45 -14.92 0.48 7.38
N PRO A 46 -15.20 -0.82 7.56
CA PRO A 46 -14.43 -1.87 6.89
C PRO A 46 -14.40 -1.70 5.37
N LEU A 47 -15.52 -1.27 4.78
CA LEU A 47 -15.59 -1.02 3.34
C LEU A 47 -14.67 0.14 2.94
N SER A 48 -14.66 1.24 3.72
CA SER A 48 -13.74 2.35 3.43
C SER A 48 -12.29 1.97 3.63
N ALA A 49 -11.97 1.05 4.54
CA ALA A 49 -10.61 0.53 4.72
C ALA A 49 -10.17 -0.30 3.49
N GLY A 50 -11.03 -1.20 2.99
CA GLY A 50 -10.73 -1.98 1.79
C GLY A 50 -10.58 -1.11 0.54
N LEU A 51 -11.46 -0.12 0.34
CA LEU A 51 -11.34 0.82 -0.77
C LEU A 51 -10.10 1.72 -0.64
N ALA A 52 -9.78 2.18 0.57
CA ALA A 52 -8.58 2.96 0.82
C ALA A 52 -7.31 2.16 0.50
N ALA A 53 -7.26 0.88 0.87
CA ALA A 53 -6.14 0.01 0.56
C ALA A 53 -5.94 -0.15 -0.96
N LEU A 54 -7.00 -0.46 -1.71
CA LEU A 54 -6.95 -0.55 -3.18
C LEU A 54 -6.46 0.76 -3.81
N LEU A 55 -7.09 1.87 -3.46
CA LEU A 55 -6.75 3.19 -4.02
C LEU A 55 -5.31 3.58 -3.71
N THR A 56 -4.82 3.26 -2.51
CA THR A 56 -3.47 3.63 -2.11
C THR A 56 -2.44 2.79 -2.87
N VAL A 57 -2.69 1.49 -3.08
CA VAL A 57 -1.83 0.65 -3.94
C VAL A 57 -1.74 1.23 -5.35
N GLU A 58 -2.85 1.67 -5.92
CA GLU A 58 -2.86 2.30 -7.25
C GLU A 58 -2.13 3.65 -7.29
N ILE A 59 -2.31 4.49 -6.28
CA ILE A 59 -1.58 5.76 -6.21
C ILE A 59 -0.07 5.50 -6.09
N SER A 60 0.33 4.55 -5.23
CA SER A 60 1.73 4.15 -5.06
C SER A 60 2.32 3.55 -6.34
N SER A 61 1.55 2.77 -7.11
CA SER A 61 2.01 2.17 -8.37
C SER A 61 2.24 3.23 -9.45
N VAL A 62 1.37 4.23 -9.54
CA VAL A 62 1.52 5.37 -10.46
C VAL A 62 2.71 6.23 -10.08
N LEU A 63 2.93 6.51 -8.79
CA LEU A 63 4.12 7.25 -8.34
C LEU A 63 5.42 6.50 -8.68
N CYS A 64 5.47 5.20 -8.40
CA CYS A 64 6.59 4.34 -8.78
C CYS A 64 6.82 4.36 -10.31
N ALA A 65 5.76 4.33 -11.11
CA ALA A 65 5.86 4.40 -12.57
C ALA A 65 6.48 5.72 -13.06
N LEU A 66 6.11 6.85 -12.43
CA LEU A 66 6.66 8.16 -12.73
C LEU A 66 8.15 8.22 -12.36
N GLU A 67 8.52 7.75 -11.18
CA GLU A 67 9.90 7.73 -10.71
C GLU A 67 10.79 6.86 -11.60
N LEU A 68 10.31 5.67 -11.98
CA LEU A 68 11.02 4.79 -12.90
C LEU A 68 11.18 5.44 -14.29
N SER A 69 10.16 6.17 -14.77
CA SER A 69 10.31 6.93 -16.00
C SER A 69 11.29 8.10 -15.87
N ILE A 70 11.31 8.80 -14.73
CA ILE A 70 12.23 9.92 -14.47
C ILE A 70 13.67 9.42 -14.38
N SER A 71 13.89 8.20 -13.87
CA SER A 71 15.21 7.56 -13.84
C SER A 71 15.80 7.26 -15.23
N GLY A 72 14.98 7.33 -16.29
CA GLY A 72 15.40 7.09 -17.67
C GLY A 72 15.51 5.60 -18.06
N VAL A 73 15.13 4.67 -17.18
CA VAL A 73 15.24 3.23 -17.44
C VAL A 73 14.18 2.74 -18.45
N VAL A 74 12.93 3.20 -18.30
CA VAL A 74 11.80 2.82 -19.18
C VAL A 74 10.92 4.04 -19.43
N SER A 75 10.42 4.20 -20.66
CA SER A 75 9.54 5.33 -20.99
C SER A 75 8.20 5.29 -20.26
N LEU A 76 7.64 6.46 -19.91
CA LEU A 76 6.35 6.56 -19.23
C LEU A 76 5.22 5.83 -19.96
N GLY A 77 5.21 5.87 -21.30
CA GLY A 77 4.20 5.20 -22.13
C GLY A 77 4.19 3.68 -21.99
N THR A 78 5.29 3.09 -21.54
CA THR A 78 5.38 1.66 -21.20
C THR A 78 5.16 1.43 -19.71
N THR A 79 5.82 2.23 -18.86
CA THR A 79 5.83 2.00 -17.41
C THR A 79 4.47 2.23 -16.78
N LEU A 80 3.77 3.30 -17.15
CA LEU A 80 2.48 3.64 -16.54
C LEU A 80 1.42 2.56 -16.74
N PRO A 81 1.12 2.09 -17.98
CA PRO A 81 0.14 1.02 -18.16
C PRO A 81 0.62 -0.30 -17.54
N ALA A 82 1.91 -0.62 -17.61
CA ALA A 82 2.44 -1.84 -17.01
C ALA A 82 2.26 -1.87 -15.48
N MET A 83 2.58 -0.77 -14.80
CA MET A 83 2.46 -0.66 -13.35
C MET A 83 0.99 -0.57 -12.91
N ALA A 84 0.19 0.30 -13.51
CA ALA A 84 -1.21 0.45 -13.11
C ALA A 84 -2.02 -0.85 -13.31
N LEU A 85 -1.87 -1.52 -14.47
CA LEU A 85 -2.64 -2.74 -14.74
C LEU A 85 -2.21 -3.92 -13.86
N ALA A 86 -0.91 -4.10 -13.65
CA ALA A 86 -0.41 -5.16 -12.76
C ALA A 86 -0.86 -4.93 -11.32
N HIS A 87 -0.80 -3.67 -10.86
CA HIS A 87 -1.12 -3.33 -9.49
C HIS A 87 -2.62 -3.30 -9.23
N LEU A 88 -3.47 -3.09 -10.23
CA LEU A 88 -4.93 -3.12 -10.07
C LEU A 88 -5.40 -4.47 -9.51
N ILE A 89 -4.77 -5.56 -9.96
CA ILE A 89 -5.03 -6.91 -9.45
C ILE A 89 -4.58 -7.01 -7.98
N SER A 90 -3.34 -6.61 -7.70
CA SER A 90 -2.79 -6.67 -6.33
C SER A 90 -3.53 -5.76 -5.34
N GLY A 91 -3.94 -4.57 -5.76
CA GLY A 91 -4.70 -3.61 -4.96
C GLY A 91 -6.12 -4.10 -4.70
N THR A 92 -6.72 -4.81 -5.66
CA THR A 92 -8.00 -5.49 -5.43
C THR A 92 -7.87 -6.57 -4.35
N ILE A 93 -6.81 -7.38 -4.42
CA ILE A 93 -6.52 -8.41 -3.40
C ILE A 93 -6.30 -7.75 -2.03
N GLU A 94 -5.46 -6.73 -1.97
CA GLU A 94 -5.15 -5.99 -0.74
C GLU A 94 -6.41 -5.36 -0.12
N GLY A 95 -7.28 -4.79 -0.96
CA GLY A 95 -8.56 -4.24 -0.52
C GLY A 95 -9.50 -5.29 0.07
N ILE A 96 -9.59 -6.48 -0.54
CA ILE A 96 -10.39 -7.60 -0.03
C ILE A 96 -9.82 -8.10 1.30
N VAL A 97 -8.50 -8.27 1.40
CA VAL A 97 -7.83 -8.73 2.62
C VAL A 97 -8.05 -7.71 3.74
N THR A 98 -7.84 -6.42 3.47
CA THR A 98 -8.02 -5.34 4.46
C THR A 98 -9.46 -5.25 4.96
N PHE A 99 -10.43 -5.28 4.04
CA PHE A 99 -11.85 -5.30 4.38
C PHE A 99 -12.19 -6.50 5.29
N SER A 100 -11.72 -7.69 4.91
CA SER A 100 -12.03 -8.94 5.59
C SER A 100 -11.41 -8.97 6.99
N LEU A 101 -10.14 -8.58 7.11
CA LEU A 101 -9.41 -8.55 8.37
C LEU A 101 -10.04 -7.56 9.35
N LEU A 102 -10.34 -6.33 8.90
CA LEU A 102 -10.97 -5.35 9.78
C LEU A 102 -12.38 -5.76 10.19
N SER A 103 -13.16 -6.33 9.27
CA SER A 103 -14.50 -6.86 9.57
C SER A 103 -14.45 -8.00 10.59
N PHE A 104 -13.44 -8.88 10.48
CA PHE A 104 -13.22 -9.97 11.42
C PHE A 104 -12.84 -9.44 12.80
N LEU A 105 -11.88 -8.52 12.89
CA LEU A 105 -11.42 -7.95 14.16
C LEU A 105 -12.54 -7.23 14.92
N ILE A 106 -13.36 -6.43 14.23
CA ILE A 106 -14.49 -5.74 14.84
C ILE A 106 -15.51 -6.71 15.45
N ARG A 107 -15.68 -7.90 14.85
CA ARG A 107 -16.63 -8.92 15.32
C ARG A 107 -16.05 -9.84 16.39
N GLY A 108 -14.80 -10.25 16.22
CA GLY A 108 -14.16 -11.31 17.01
C GLY A 108 -13.32 -10.82 18.18
N ALA A 109 -12.83 -9.57 18.14
CA ALA A 109 -12.01 -9.00 19.21
C ALA A 109 -12.13 -7.46 19.28
N PRO A 110 -13.36 -6.91 19.49
CA PRO A 110 -13.59 -5.47 19.54
C PRO A 110 -12.79 -4.75 20.65
N GLU A 111 -12.41 -5.45 21.71
CA GLU A 111 -11.59 -4.96 22.82
C GLU A 111 -10.21 -4.48 22.37
N ILE A 112 -9.59 -5.15 21.38
CA ILE A 112 -8.28 -4.77 20.82
C ILE A 112 -8.37 -3.38 20.17
N LEU A 113 -9.52 -3.05 19.57
CA LEU A 113 -9.73 -1.78 18.88
C LEU A 113 -10.04 -0.63 19.84
N LYS A 114 -10.49 -0.92 21.06
CA LYS A 114 -10.77 0.09 22.10
C LYS A 114 -9.53 0.46 22.91
N GLY A 115 -8.42 -0.25 22.74
CA GLY A 115 -7.21 -0.05 23.52
C GLY A 115 -7.39 -0.40 25.00
N GLU A 116 -8.44 -1.17 25.34
CA GLU A 116 -8.58 -1.75 26.67
C GLU A 116 -7.50 -2.81 26.83
N LYS A 117 -6.59 -2.60 27.78
CA LYS A 117 -5.54 -3.57 28.09
C LYS A 117 -6.19 -4.88 28.52
N ILE A 118 -5.83 -5.97 27.82
CA ILE A 118 -6.07 -7.35 28.25
C ILE A 118 -5.29 -7.61 29.53
#